data_AF-A0A2V0N1Y1-F1
#
_entry.id   AF-A0A2V0N1Y1-F1
#
_cell.length_a   1.000
_cell.length_b   1.000
_cell.length_c   1.000
_cell.angle_alpha   90.00
_cell.angle_beta   90.00
_cell.angle_gamma   90.00
#
_symmetry.space_group_name_H-M   'P 1'
#
loop_
_entity.id
_entity.type
_entity.pdbx_description
1 polymer ?
#
loop_
_entity_poly.entity_id
_entity_poly.type
_entity_poly.pdbx_seq_one_letter_code
_entity_poly.pdbx_strand_id
1 'polypeptide(L)'
;MTTPARSRFVDGVLIGFGVYSTLLGLFMLVAPGVFFDTLGAFGSRNNHYIFDNASFELPLGLLLLAAVRWRTWQVPALAFATLHWALHSLSHIVDTGHADGRLVGVFEFIGLALGTTLLAVALRTAATATKQTRPTP
;
A
#
# COMPACT_ATOMS: atom_id res chain seq x y z
N MET A 1 -23.15 -14.56 4.01
CA MET A 1 -22.37 -14.62 5.27
C MET A 1 -20.91 -14.91 4.93
N THR A 2 -19.97 -14.06 5.35
CA THR A 2 -18.54 -14.31 5.21
C THR A 2 -18.03 -15.27 6.28
N THR A 3 -17.17 -16.22 5.91
CA THR A 3 -16.50 -17.08 6.89
C THR A 3 -15.54 -16.25 7.76
N PRO A 4 -15.44 -16.53 9.08
CA PRO A 4 -14.54 -15.80 9.99
C PRO A 4 -13.08 -15.72 9.49
N ALA A 5 -12.57 -16.79 8.87
CA ALA A 5 -11.22 -16.82 8.31
C ALA A 5 -11.00 -15.78 7.19
N ARG A 6 -11.98 -15.59 6.29
CA ARG A 6 -11.91 -14.58 5.22
C ARG A 6 -11.94 -13.16 5.78
N SER A 7 -12.76 -12.94 6.80
CA SER A 7 -12.83 -11.65 7.51
C SER A 7 -11.48 -11.32 8.17
N ARG A 8 -10.88 -12.29 8.88
CA ARG A 8 -9.58 -12.11 9.55
C ARG A 8 -8.44 -11.87 8.55
N PHE A 9 -8.49 -12.52 7.39
CA PHE A 9 -7.50 -12.28 6.33
C PHE A 9 -7.56 -10.84 5.80
N VAL A 10 -8.74 -10.35 5.43
CA VAL A 10 -8.91 -8.97 4.95
C VAL A 10 -8.46 -7.97 6.01
N ASP A 11 -8.82 -8.20 7.28
CA ASP A 11 -8.40 -7.34 8.38
C ASP A 11 -6.89 -7.34 8.60
N GLY A 12 -6.26 -8.52 8.52
CA GLY A 12 -4.80 -8.63 8.59
C GLY A 12 -4.10 -7.83 7.50
N VAL A 13 -4.62 -7.88 6.26
CA VAL A 13 -4.08 -7.07 5.15
C VAL A 13 -4.28 -5.58 5.39
N LEU A 14 -5.48 -5.15 5.79
CA LEU A 14 -5.77 -3.75 6.09
C LEU A 14 -4.88 -3.21 7.22
N ILE A 15 -4.68 -3.98 8.29
CA ILE A 15 -3.84 -3.59 9.42
C ILE A 15 -2.37 -3.56 9.00
N GLY A 16 -1.87 -4.60 8.35
CA GLY A 16 -0.46 -4.71 7.97
C GLY A 16 -0.04 -3.58 7.04
N PHE A 17 -0.76 -3.38 5.94
CA PHE A 17 -0.48 -2.29 5.00
C PHE A 17 -0.81 -0.93 5.59
N GLY A 18 -1.88 -0.82 6.38
CA GLY A 18 -2.25 0.42 7.06
C GLY A 18 -1.15 0.92 7.99
N VAL A 19 -0.62 0.05 8.86
CA VAL A 19 0.50 0.36 9.74
C VAL A 19 1.75 0.69 8.94
N TYR A 20 2.10 -0.14 7.94
CA TYR A 20 3.27 0.10 7.09
C TYR A 20 3.23 1.48 6.43
N SER A 21 2.15 1.80 5.71
CA SER A 21 1.99 3.05 4.99
C SER A 21 1.94 4.26 5.93
N THR A 22 1.26 4.15 7.08
CA THR A 22 1.26 5.22 8.08
C THR A 22 2.66 5.49 8.63
N LEU A 23 3.41 4.45 9.00
CA LEU A 23 4.77 4.62 9.52
C LEU A 23 5.73 5.14 8.44
N LEU A 24 5.62 4.66 7.20
CA LEU A 24 6.43 5.11 6.09
C LEU A 24 6.15 6.57 5.74
N GLY A 25 4.87 6.95 5.69
CA GLY A 25 4.43 8.33 5.52
C GLY A 25 4.97 9.27 6.61
N LEU A 26 4.89 8.86 7.88
CA LEU A 26 5.48 9.60 9.00
C LEU A 26 7.01 9.69 8.89
N PHE A 27 7.67 8.61 8.49
CA PHE A 27 9.12 8.58 8.31
C PHE A 27 9.57 9.59 7.25
N MET A 28 8.88 9.65 6.10
CA MET A 28 9.14 10.65 5.06
C MET A 28 8.94 12.09 5.53
N LEU A 29 7.92 12.37 6.36
CA LEU A 29 7.67 13.71 6.91
C LEU A 29 8.72 14.13 7.93
N VAL A 30 9.08 13.23 8.86
CA VAL A 30 9.92 13.55 10.01
C VAL A 30 11.41 13.49 9.67
N ALA A 31 11.81 12.55 8.80
CA ALA A 31 13.22 12.29 8.48
C ALA A 31 13.42 12.04 6.97
N PRO A 32 13.08 13.00 6.08
CA PRO A 32 13.16 12.83 4.63
C PRO A 32 14.57 12.52 4.13
N GLY A 33 15.62 13.04 4.79
CA GLY A 33 17.01 12.74 4.46
C GLY A 33 17.34 11.27 4.70
N VAL A 34 17.02 10.76 5.90
CA VAL A 34 17.26 9.35 6.24
C VAL A 34 16.41 8.43 5.37
N PHE A 35 15.16 8.80 5.07
CA PHE A 35 14.34 8.06 4.11
C PHE A 35 15.01 7.98 2.74
N PHE A 36 15.51 9.10 2.21
CA PHE A 36 16.23 9.10 0.93
C PHE A 36 17.46 8.21 0.99
N ASP A 37 18.29 8.32 2.03
CA ASP A 37 19.54 7.58 2.16
C ASP A 37 19.34 6.06 2.38
N THR A 38 18.12 5.60 2.69
CA THR A 38 17.85 4.19 3.05
C THR A 38 16.86 3.47 2.14
N LEU A 39 15.75 4.11 1.76
CA LEU A 39 14.65 3.50 1.00
C LEU A 39 14.34 4.25 -0.30
N GLY A 40 14.65 5.54 -0.35
CA GLY A 40 14.26 6.43 -1.45
C GLY A 40 15.41 6.83 -2.36
N ALA A 41 16.55 6.13 -2.34
CA ALA A 41 17.79 6.57 -3.00
C ALA A 41 17.74 6.33 -4.52
N PHE A 42 16.81 7.01 -5.20
CA PHE A 42 16.63 7.04 -6.64
C PHE A 42 16.90 8.46 -7.14
N GLY A 43 17.85 8.60 -8.06
CA GLY A 43 18.24 9.91 -8.61
C GLY A 43 18.79 10.88 -7.55
N SER A 44 18.48 12.16 -7.70
CA SER A 44 18.91 13.22 -6.76
C SER A 44 17.85 13.48 -5.70
N ARG A 45 18.27 13.66 -4.44
CA ARG A 45 17.34 13.95 -3.34
C ARG A 45 16.54 15.23 -3.59
N ASN A 46 15.22 15.13 -3.49
CA ASN A 46 14.31 16.26 -3.49
C ASN A 46 13.31 16.13 -2.34
N ASN A 47 13.53 16.89 -1.25
CA ASN A 47 12.67 16.84 -0.08
C ASN A 47 11.21 17.24 -0.39
N HIS A 48 10.98 18.13 -1.35
CA HIS A 48 9.62 18.54 -1.71
C HIS A 48 8.83 17.33 -2.25
N TYR A 49 9.40 16.59 -3.18
CA TYR A 49 8.76 15.37 -3.71
C TYR A 49 8.64 14.25 -2.67
N ILE A 50 9.56 14.17 -1.70
CA ILE A 50 9.40 13.24 -0.57
C ILE A 50 8.19 13.62 0.29
N PHE A 51 7.99 14.92 0.57
CA PHE A 51 6.81 15.39 1.30
C PHE A 51 5.52 15.21 0.50
N ASP A 52 5.56 15.45 -0.82
CA ASP A 52 4.42 15.17 -1.69
C ASP A 52 4.07 13.68 -1.64
N ASN A 53 5.05 12.78 -1.76
CA ASN A 53 4.82 11.34 -1.63
C ASN A 53 4.26 10.96 -0.25
N ALA A 54 4.76 11.57 0.81
CA ALA A 54 4.26 11.37 2.17
C ALA A 54 2.79 11.81 2.33
N SER A 55 2.38 12.87 1.62
CA SER A 55 1.01 13.36 1.61
C SER A 55 0.02 12.39 0.94
N PHE A 56 0.50 11.41 0.16
CA PHE A 56 -0.30 10.30 -0.35
C PHE A 56 -0.20 9.05 0.53
N GLU A 57 1.00 8.67 0.95
CA GLU A 57 1.26 7.42 1.68
C GLU A 57 0.68 7.42 3.09
N LEU A 58 0.83 8.54 3.83
CA LEU A 58 0.31 8.64 5.19
C LEU A 58 -1.23 8.52 5.22
N PRO A 59 -2.00 9.30 4.43
CA PRO A 59 -3.44 9.15 4.38
C PRO A 59 -3.90 7.79 3.86
N LEU A 60 -3.17 7.17 2.92
CA LEU A 60 -3.44 5.80 2.47
C LEU A 60 -3.43 4.82 3.65
N GLY A 61 -2.39 4.88 4.49
CA GLY A 61 -2.29 4.03 5.67
C GLY A 61 -3.46 4.23 6.64
N LEU A 62 -3.79 5.49 6.93
CA LEU A 62 -4.91 5.85 7.82
C LEU A 62 -6.26 5.38 7.25
N LEU A 63 -6.46 5.48 5.93
CA LEU A 63 -7.66 4.98 5.25
C LEU A 63 -7.81 3.46 5.42
N LEU A 64 -6.72 2.70 5.25
CA LEU A 64 -6.73 1.25 5.42
C LEU A 64 -7.03 0.85 6.87
N LEU A 65 -6.42 1.52 7.86
CA LEU A 65 -6.71 1.29 9.27
C LEU A 65 -8.16 1.62 9.63
N ALA A 66 -8.69 2.73 9.13
CA ALA A 66 -10.07 3.13 9.32
C ALA A 66 -11.07 2.09 8.74
N ALA A 67 -10.74 1.48 7.60
CA ALA A 67 -11.56 0.48 6.95
C ALA A 67 -11.71 -0.84 7.74
N VAL A 68 -10.84 -1.09 8.73
CA VAL A 68 -11.01 -2.20 9.68
C VAL A 68 -12.25 -1.99 10.55
N ARG A 69 -12.48 -0.74 10.98
CA ARG A 69 -13.64 -0.36 11.81
C ARG A 69 -14.90 -0.11 10.98
N TRP A 70 -14.76 0.47 9.79
CA TRP A 70 -15.87 0.80 8.89
C TRP A 70 -15.89 -0.13 7.68
N ARG A 71 -16.57 -1.27 7.84
CA ARG A 71 -16.57 -2.37 6.86
C ARG A 71 -17.05 -1.98 5.47
N THR A 72 -17.94 -0.99 5.37
CA THR A 72 -18.41 -0.43 4.10
C THR A 72 -17.29 0.23 3.29
N TRP A 73 -16.19 0.63 3.92
CA TRP A 73 -15.02 1.24 3.27
C TRP A 73 -13.94 0.24 2.84
N GLN A 74 -14.04 -1.05 3.19
CA GLN A 74 -12.99 -2.03 2.85
C GLN A 74 -12.73 -2.12 1.34
N VAL A 75 -13.79 -2.23 0.54
CA VAL A 75 -13.67 -2.34 -0.92
C VAL A 75 -13.03 -1.09 -1.54
N PRO A 76 -13.55 0.14 -1.33
CA PRO A 76 -12.90 1.33 -1.91
C PRO A 76 -11.49 1.57 -1.37
N ALA A 77 -11.22 1.33 -0.09
CA ALA A 77 -9.88 1.48 0.49
C ALA A 77 -8.87 0.49 -0.14
N LEU A 78 -9.24 -0.79 -0.25
CA LEU A 78 -8.39 -1.80 -0.87
C LEU A 78 -8.21 -1.56 -2.37
N ALA A 79 -9.22 -1.03 -3.06
CA ALA A 79 -9.12 -0.67 -4.48
C ALA A 79 -8.10 0.45 -4.69
N PHE A 80 -8.20 1.51 -3.87
CA PHE A 80 -7.25 2.63 -3.92
C PHE A 80 -5.82 2.15 -3.60
N ALA A 81 -5.65 1.37 -2.53
CA ALA A 81 -4.35 0.81 -2.16
C ALA A 81 -3.76 -0.09 -3.25
N THR A 82 -4.57 -0.96 -3.86
CA THR A 82 -4.12 -1.84 -4.95
C THR A 82 -3.63 -1.01 -6.13
N LEU A 83 -4.36 0.03 -6.52
CA LEU A 83 -3.96 0.90 -7.63
C LEU A 83 -2.69 1.68 -7.30
N HIS A 84 -2.60 2.26 -6.10
CA HIS A 84 -1.39 2.97 -5.65
C HIS A 84 -0.16 2.05 -5.71
N TRP A 85 -0.24 0.85 -5.11
CA TRP A 85 0.87 -0.10 -5.08
C TRP A 85 1.23 -0.63 -6.47
N ALA A 86 0.24 -0.85 -7.34
CA ALA A 86 0.49 -1.26 -8.73
C ALA A 86 1.25 -0.17 -9.51
N LEU A 87 0.82 1.10 -9.41
CA LEU A 87 1.49 2.22 -10.06
C LEU A 87 2.90 2.44 -9.49
N HIS A 88 3.07 2.26 -8.19
CA HIS A 88 4.37 2.34 -7.54
C HIS A 88 5.32 1.22 -8.03
N SER A 89 4.81 -0.02 -8.12
CA SER A 89 5.56 -1.14 -8.71
C SER A 89 5.97 -0.83 -10.16
N LEU A 90 5.09 -0.24 -10.97
CA LEU A 90 5.43 0.20 -12.33
C LEU A 90 6.56 1.25 -12.32
N SER A 91 6.56 2.18 -11.37
CA SER A 91 7.65 3.15 -11.21
C SER A 91 8.99 2.45 -10.97
N HIS A 92 9.05 1.45 -10.08
CA HIS A 92 10.29 0.73 -9.76
C HIS A 92 10.80 -0.18 -10.88
N ILE A 93 9.94 -0.70 -11.76
CA ILE A 93 10.45 -1.47 -12.91
C ILE A 93 10.94 -0.56 -14.03
N VAL A 94 10.34 0.62 -14.19
CA VAL A 94 10.80 1.65 -15.14
C VAL A 94 12.15 2.21 -14.69
N ASP A 95 12.32 2.47 -13.40
CA ASP A 95 13.60 2.87 -12.80
C ASP A 95 14.03 1.91 -11.69
N THR A 96 14.93 1.00 -12.04
CA THR A 96 15.57 0.06 -11.11
C THR A 96 16.91 0.58 -10.58
N GLY A 97 17.28 1.83 -10.88
CA GLY A 97 18.59 2.43 -10.60
C GLY A 97 18.77 2.91 -9.16
N HIS A 98 18.52 2.05 -8.18
CA HIS A 98 18.75 2.39 -6.78
C HIS A 98 20.26 2.60 -6.51
N ALA A 99 20.59 3.56 -5.63
CA ALA A 99 21.97 3.90 -5.28
C ALA A 99 22.81 2.72 -4.77
N ASP A 100 22.18 1.77 -4.06
CA ASP A 100 22.84 0.55 -3.57
C ASP A 100 22.98 -0.56 -4.64
N GLY A 101 22.51 -0.28 -5.86
CA GLY A 101 22.69 -1.11 -7.03
C GLY A 101 21.39 -1.68 -7.59
N ARG A 102 21.44 -2.00 -8.89
CA ARG A 102 20.27 -2.42 -9.67
C ARG A 102 19.56 -3.67 -9.13
N LEU A 103 20.29 -4.59 -8.49
CA LEU A 103 19.67 -5.79 -7.89
C LEU A 103 18.75 -5.43 -6.73
N VAL A 104 19.11 -4.42 -5.92
CA VAL A 104 18.25 -3.93 -4.84
C VAL A 104 16.96 -3.37 -5.42
N GLY A 105 17.07 -2.50 -6.44
CA GLY A 105 15.91 -1.96 -7.16
C GLY A 105 14.98 -3.03 -7.74
N VAL A 106 15.52 -4.14 -8.24
CA VAL A 106 14.72 -5.29 -8.71
C VAL A 106 14.01 -6.00 -7.56
N PHE A 107 14.66 -6.19 -6.41
CA PHE A 107 14.01 -6.78 -5.24
C PHE A 107 12.90 -5.90 -4.69
N GLU A 108 13.09 -4.58 -4.68
CA GLU A 108 12.05 -3.62 -4.29
C GLU A 108 10.84 -3.71 -5.24
N PHE A 109 11.07 -3.75 -6.55
CA PHE A 109 10.01 -4.01 -7.53
C PHE A 109 9.25 -5.30 -7.25
N ILE A 110 9.96 -6.42 -7.01
CA ILE A 110 9.33 -7.72 -6.71
C ILE A 110 8.50 -7.62 -5.42
N GLY A 111 9.04 -6.99 -4.37
CA GLY A 111 8.32 -6.75 -3.13
C GLY A 111 7.01 -5.99 -3.34
N LEU A 112 7.05 -4.91 -4.12
CA LEU A 112 5.88 -4.12 -4.49
C LEU A 112 4.87 -4.93 -5.32
N ALA A 113 5.33 -5.75 -6.26
CA ALA A 113 4.46 -6.60 -7.08
C ALA A 113 3.75 -7.69 -6.26
N LEU A 114 4.46 -8.31 -5.32
CA LEU A 114 3.88 -9.28 -4.39
C LEU A 114 2.88 -8.60 -3.43
N GLY A 115 3.22 -7.42 -2.90
CA GLY A 115 2.32 -6.61 -2.09
C GLY A 115 1.04 -6.22 -2.84
N THR A 116 1.17 -5.78 -4.08
CA THR A 116 0.05 -5.49 -4.99
C THR A 116 -0.86 -6.71 -5.17
N THR A 117 -0.26 -7.89 -5.37
CA THR A 117 -1.00 -9.14 -5.53
C THR A 117 -1.80 -9.48 -4.26
N LEU A 118 -1.18 -9.32 -3.08
CA LEU A 118 -1.83 -9.56 -1.79
C LEU A 118 -3.02 -8.60 -1.56
N LEU A 119 -2.85 -7.32 -1.87
CA LEU A 119 -3.92 -6.31 -1.83
C LEU A 119 -5.07 -6.64 -2.80
N ALA A 120 -4.75 -7.05 -4.02
CA ALA A 120 -5.75 -7.44 -5.02
C ALA A 120 -6.56 -8.68 -4.58
N VAL A 121 -5.91 -9.66 -3.95
CA VAL A 121 -6.58 -10.84 -3.38
C VAL A 121 -7.51 -10.44 -2.22
N ALA A 122 -7.06 -9.56 -1.33
CA ALA A 122 -7.89 -9.02 -0.26
C ALA A 122 -9.09 -8.23 -0.81
N LEU A 123 -8.88 -7.37 -1.81
CA LEU A 123 -9.92 -6.62 -2.51
C LEU A 123 -10.97 -7.56 -3.09
N ARG A 124 -10.55 -8.58 -3.83
CA ARG A 124 -11.46 -9.58 -4.42
C ARG A 124 -12.27 -10.28 -3.33
N THR A 125 -11.62 -10.66 -2.23
CA THR A 125 -12.26 -11.33 -1.09
C THR A 125 -13.32 -10.44 -0.44
N ALA A 126 -13.02 -9.16 -0.21
CA ALA A 126 -13.95 -8.17 0.34
C ALA A 126 -15.10 -7.85 -0.62
N ALA A 127 -14.86 -7.76 -1.93
CA ALA A 127 -15.90 -7.48 -2.92
C ALA A 127 -16.90 -8.64 -3.06
N THR A 128 -16.42 -9.89 -3.04
CA THR A 128 -17.29 -11.07 -3.06
C THR A 128 -18.15 -11.14 -1.80
N ALA A 129 -17.58 -10.82 -0.64
CA ALA A 129 -18.30 -10.75 0.63
C ALA A 129 -19.48 -9.77 0.58
N THR A 130 -19.24 -8.54 0.12
CA THR A 130 -20.25 -7.48 0.03
C THR A 130 -21.40 -7.86 -0.93
N LYS A 131 -21.08 -8.52 -2.06
CA LYS A 131 -22.11 -8.99 -3.01
C LYS A 131 -23.03 -10.03 -2.37
N GLN A 132 -22.49 -10.94 -1.55
CA GLN A 132 -23.28 -11.98 -0.89
C GLN A 132 -24.22 -11.46 0.22
N THR A 133 -24.00 -10.24 0.71
CA THR A 133 -24.84 -9.63 1.76
C THR A 133 -25.91 -8.69 1.22
N ARG A 134 -25.88 -8.34 -0.08
CA ARG A 134 -26.89 -7.49 -0.71
C ARG A 134 -28.04 -8.38 -1.21
N PRO A 135 -29.30 -8.18 -0.80
CA PRO A 135 -30.42 -8.95 -1.32
C PRO A 135 -30.56 -8.73 -2.83
N THR A 136 -30.84 -9.80 -3.59
CA THR A 136 -31.19 -9.68 -5.01
C THR A 136 -32.52 -8.94 -5.14
N PRO A 137 -32.65 -7.99 -6.09
CA PRO A 137 -33.91 -7.32 -6.36
C PRO A 137 -34.99 -8.30 -6.84
#